data_AF-A0A3N5LTA9-F1
#
_entry.id   AF-A0A3N5LTA9-F1
#
_cell.length_a   1.000
_cell.length_b   1.000
_cell.length_c   1.000
_cell.angle_alpha   90.00
_cell.angle_beta   90.00
_cell.angle_gamma   90.00
#
_symmetry.space_group_name_H-M   'P 1'
#
loop_
_entity.id
_entity.type
_entity.pdbx_description
1 polymer ?
#
loop_
_entity_poly.entity_id
_entity_poly.type
_entity_poly.pdbx_seq_one_letter_code
_entity_poly.pdbx_strand_id
1 'polypeptide(L)' 'MSREWTCIDGNEAAARVAYALTEVLPIYPITPSSPMGEAVDGWAAAGRPNLWGTVPDIVEMQSEAGA' A
#
# COMPACT_ATOMS: atom_id res chain seq x y z
N MET A 1 17.16 -12.21 -11.61
CA MET A 1 15.87 -11.50 -11.73
C MET A 1 15.97 -10.52 -12.87
N SER A 2 15.13 -10.64 -13.88
CA SER A 2 15.01 -9.62 -14.95
C SER A 2 14.31 -8.40 -14.39
N ARG A 3 14.83 -7.19 -14.65
CA ARG A 3 14.11 -5.95 -14.37
C ARG A 3 12.93 -5.84 -15.35
N GLU A 4 11.73 -5.70 -14.82
CA GLU A 4 10.54 -5.38 -15.59
C GLU A 4 10.33 -3.86 -15.56
N TRP A 5 10.13 -3.27 -16.74
CA TRP A 5 9.75 -1.87 -16.86
C TRP A 5 8.23 -1.79 -16.91
N THR A 6 7.64 -0.89 -16.12
CA THR A 6 6.19 -0.69 -16.03
C THR A 6 5.89 0.80 -16.12
N CYS A 7 4.77 1.16 -16.72
CA CYS A 7 4.28 2.53 -16.78
C CYS A 7 3.20 2.70 -15.70
N ILE A 8 3.56 3.37 -14.61
CA ILE A 8 2.71 3.62 -13.45
C ILE A 8 2.95 5.04 -12.96
N ASP A 9 2.02 5.58 -12.16
CA ASP A 9 2.23 6.86 -11.49
C ASP A 9 3.12 6.73 -10.23
N GLY A 10 3.43 7.87 -9.63
CA GLY A 10 4.28 7.94 -8.44
C GLY A 10 3.66 7.33 -7.18
N ASN A 11 2.34 7.41 -7.02
CA ASN A 11 1.63 6.85 -5.86
C ASN A 11 1.70 5.32 -5.94
N GLU A 12 1.39 4.73 -7.09
CA GLU A 12 1.46 3.28 -7.26
C GLU A 12 2.90 2.78 -7.09
N ALA A 13 3.90 3.50 -7.62
CA ALA A 13 5.30 3.16 -7.45
C ALA A 13 5.71 3.12 -5.97
N ALA A 14 5.33 4.14 -5.19
CA ALA A 14 5.59 4.21 -3.75
C ALA A 14 4.84 3.12 -2.98
N ALA A 15 3.55 2.95 -3.24
CA ALA A 15 2.70 1.95 -2.60
C ALA A 15 3.22 0.52 -2.81
N ARG A 16 3.71 0.18 -4.01
CA ARG A 16 4.29 -1.16 -4.30
C ARG A 16 5.45 -1.48 -3.38
N VAL A 17 6.33 -0.51 -3.11
CA VAL A 17 7.49 -0.70 -2.22
C VAL A 17 7.04 -0.73 -0.76
N ALA A 18 6.16 0.17 -0.35
CA ALA A 18 5.63 0.22 1.02
C ALA A 18 4.90 -1.09 1.40
N TYR A 19 4.02 -1.58 0.53
CA TYR A 19 3.29 -2.84 0.72
C TYR A 19 4.22 -4.04 0.83
N ALA A 20 5.24 -4.12 -0.04
CA ALA A 20 6.18 -5.22 -0.06
C ALA A 20 7.01 -5.31 1.23
N LEU A 21 7.26 -4.17 1.88
CA LEU A 21 8.18 -4.00 3.02
C LEU A 21 7.47 -3.63 4.33
N THR A 22 6.15 -3.83 4.45
CA THR A 22 5.40 -3.50 5.68
C THR A 22 4.36 -4.57 6.06
N GLU A 23 4.24 -4.89 7.35
CA GLU A 23 3.25 -5.85 7.87
C GLU A 23 1.95 -5.18 8.32
N VAL A 24 2.00 -3.90 8.73
CA VAL A 24 0.84 -3.11 9.19
C VAL A 24 0.90 -1.70 8.61
N LEU A 25 -0.19 -1.24 7.99
CA LEU A 25 -0.30 0.06 7.33
C LEU A 25 -1.54 0.81 7.87
N PRO A 26 -1.40 1.63 8.91
CA PRO A 26 -2.45 2.56 9.30
C PRO A 26 -2.56 3.69 8.27
N ILE A 27 -3.78 4.01 7.83
CA ILE A 27 -4.02 4.99 6.77
C ILE A 27 -5.12 5.98 7.13
N TYR A 28 -5.07 7.15 6.48
CA TYR A 28 -6.17 8.12 6.44
C TYR A 28 -6.16 8.86 5.10
N PRO A 29 -7.31 9.04 4.43
CA PRO A 29 -7.35 9.63 3.10
C PRO A 29 -7.13 11.15 3.12
N ILE A 30 -6.10 11.60 2.40
CA ILE A 30 -5.87 13.02 2.10
C ILE A 30 -5.28 13.18 0.68
N THR A 31 -5.84 14.11 -0.10
CA THR A 31 -5.33 14.43 -1.45
C THR A 31 -3.93 15.05 -1.35
N PRO A 32 -2.94 14.64 -2.18
CA PRO A 32 -3.03 13.72 -3.32
C PRO A 32 -2.59 12.27 -3.05
N SER A 33 -2.41 11.88 -1.78
CA SER A 33 -1.84 10.58 -1.38
C SER A 33 -2.87 9.45 -1.23
N SER A 34 -4.18 9.75 -1.18
CA SER A 34 -5.25 8.73 -1.06
C SER A 34 -5.10 7.53 -2.01
N PRO A 35 -4.68 7.69 -3.29
CA PRO A 35 -4.49 6.55 -4.18
C PRO A 35 -3.47 5.50 -3.68
N MET A 36 -2.49 5.89 -2.84
CA MET A 36 -1.60 4.91 -2.21
C MET A 36 -2.34 4.00 -1.23
N GLY A 37 -3.18 4.60 -0.38
CA GLY A 37 -4.02 3.89 0.60
C GLY A 37 -5.01 2.95 -0.09
N GLU A 38 -5.70 3.44 -1.13
CA GLU A 38 -6.63 2.64 -1.93
C GLU A 38 -5.95 1.46 -2.62
N ALA A 39 -4.74 1.66 -3.15
CA ALA A 39 -3.98 0.59 -3.80
C ALA A 39 -3.57 -0.52 -2.82
N VAL A 40 -3.04 -0.15 -1.63
CA VAL A 40 -2.63 -1.14 -0.63
C VAL A 40 -3.82 -1.88 -0.02
N ASP A 41 -4.92 -1.19 0.24
CA ASP A 41 -6.17 -1.79 0.71
C ASP A 41 -6.72 -2.79 -0.32
N GLY A 42 -6.79 -2.39 -1.59
CA GLY A 42 -7.23 -3.26 -2.67
C GLY A 42 -6.34 -4.50 -2.86
N TRP A 43 -5.02 -4.37 -2.70
CA TRP A 43 -4.10 -5.51 -2.75
C TRP A 43 -4.25 -6.45 -1.56
N ALA A 44 -4.46 -5.91 -0.36
CA ALA A 44 -4.71 -6.69 0.85
C ALA A 44 -6.03 -7.45 0.76
N ALA A 45 -7.11 -6.79 0.32
CA ALA A 45 -8.41 -7.40 0.05
C ALA A 45 -8.34 -8.52 -1.00
N ALA A 46 -7.45 -8.39 -1.99
CA ALA A 46 -7.16 -9.44 -2.97
C ALA A 46 -6.26 -10.57 -2.44
N GLY A 47 -5.85 -10.54 -1.17
CA GLY A 47 -5.01 -11.56 -0.55
C GLY A 47 -3.56 -11.57 -1.05
N ARG A 48 -3.05 -10.45 -1.58
CA ARG A 48 -1.69 -10.36 -2.10
C ARG A 48 -0.68 -10.40 -0.94
N PRO A 49 0.26 -11.36 -0.89
CA PRO A 49 1.28 -11.35 0.15
C PRO A 49 2.36 -10.29 -0.12
N ASN A 50 2.96 -9.79 0.96
CA ASN A 50 4.19 -9.00 0.97
C ASN A 50 5.44 -9.90 0.91
N LEU A 51 6.65 -9.34 1.11
CA LEU A 51 7.90 -10.10 1.02
C LEU A 51 8.12 -11.11 2.16
N TRP A 52 7.36 -11.03 3.25
CA TRP A 52 7.39 -12.04 4.32
C TRP A 52 6.36 -13.15 4.11
N GLY A 53 5.60 -13.11 3.02
CA GLY A 53 4.58 -14.11 2.72
C GLY A 53 3.28 -13.91 3.49
N THR A 54 3.09 -12.77 4.15
CA THR A 54 1.87 -12.40 4.88
C THR A 54 1.09 -11.34 4.10
N VAL A 55 -0.23 -11.26 4.30
CA VAL A 55 -1.01 -10.13 3.81
C VAL A 55 -0.90 -9.02 4.85
N PRO A 56 -0.41 -7.81 4.51
CA PRO A 56 -0.35 -6.69 5.44
C PRO A 56 -1.73 -6.34 5.99
N ASP A 57 -1.78 -5.94 7.26
CA ASP A 57 -2.99 -5.41 7.90
C ASP A 57 -3.15 -3.93 7.54
N ILE A 58 -4.24 -3.58 6.87
CA ILE A 58 -4.54 -2.21 6.42
C ILE A 58 -5.68 -1.70 7.29
N VAL A 59 -5.47 -0.58 8.00
CA VAL A 59 -6.47 -0.05 8.93
C VAL A 59 -6.68 1.44 8.66
N GLU A 60 -7.89 1.80 8.24
CA GLU A 60 -8.29 3.20 8.14
C GLU A 60 -8.62 3.77 9.52
N MET A 61 -7.93 4.85 9.88
CA MET A 61 -8.07 5.53 11.16
C MET A 61 -9.04 6.72 11.06
N GLN A 62 -9.36 7.37 12.18
CA GLN A 62 -10.28 8.52 12.19
C GLN A 62 -9.66 9.86 11.74
N SER A 63 -8.33 9.95 11.69
CA SER A 63 -7.57 11.13 11.27
C SER A 63 -6.11 10.75 10.98
N GLU A 64 -5.36 11.62 10.31
CA GLU A 64 -3.91 11.43 10.10
C GLU A 64 -3.12 11.38 11.40
N ALA A 65 -3.62 12.01 12.48
CA ALA A 65 -3.02 11.90 13.81
C ALA A 65 -3.33 10.57 14.51
N GLY A 66 -4.37 9.87 14.05
CA GLY A 66 -4.72 8.53 14.50
C GLY A 66 -3.98 7.42 13.76
N ALA A 67 -3.54 7.69 12.53
CA ALA A 67 -2.74 6.80 11.69
C ALA A 67 -1.25 6.84 12.08
#